data_AF-A0AAD9FE08-F1
#
_entry.id   AF-A0AAD9FE08-F1
#
_cell.length_a   1.000
_cell.length_b   1.000
_cell.length_c   1.000
_cell.angle_alpha   90.00
_cell.angle_beta   90.00
_cell.angle_gamma   90.00
#
_symmetry.space_group_name_H-M   'P 1'
#
loop_
_entity.id
_entity.type
_entity.pdbx_description
1 polymer ?
#
loop_
_entity_poly.entity_id
_entity_poly.type
_entity_poly.pdbx_seq_one_letter_code
_entity_poly.pdbx_strand_id
1 'polypeptide(L)'
;EKKMSRCSSMKVLDHGMIGAEGADNCHKFVDILGLRTIFPLFMKTPKKMKKSVSSEKEHEEHVCSIIASMLRNLKSQQRSRLLNKFTENDCEKVDRLMEMHFKYLEAVQQADKRIEGEKHADGCYVTCVRTYSHSVIQGLHRKRLQLCLAVLAMSKTGKDLHAMVRRGEILDDGIEDDFYIRRLDAGLFVLQLICYIMVEISNSGIAQLQQRVQQILNLRGGSVKVVRHIMREYAESIGDGKSEEFKEAERKRIMDLVENF
;
A
#
# COMPACT_ATOMS: atom_id res chain seq x y z
N GLU A 1 -0.19 32.87 0.88
CA GLU A 1 0.38 32.23 2.08
C GLU A 1 -0.41 31.04 2.65
N LYS A 2 -1.69 31.17 3.01
CA LYS A 2 -2.48 30.11 3.69
C LYS A 2 -2.53 28.73 3.01
N LYS A 3 -2.20 28.59 1.72
CA LYS A 3 -2.25 27.29 1.00
C LYS A 3 -0.95 26.49 1.06
N MET A 4 0.22 27.15 0.98
CA MET A 4 1.52 26.44 1.04
C MET A 4 1.84 25.96 2.44
N SER A 5 1.53 26.76 3.47
CA SER A 5 1.75 26.39 4.88
C SER A 5 0.98 25.13 5.30
N ARG A 6 -0.20 24.86 4.70
CA ARG A 6 -1.06 23.72 5.08
C ARG A 6 -0.48 22.35 4.71
N CYS A 7 0.16 22.23 3.54
CA CYS A 7 0.78 20.96 3.12
C CYS A 7 2.02 20.66 3.97
N SER A 8 2.87 21.67 4.19
CA SER A 8 4.06 21.54 5.03
C SER A 8 3.71 21.27 6.49
N SER A 9 2.67 21.93 7.04
CA SER A 9 2.23 21.67 8.41
C SER A 9 1.73 20.23 8.59
N MET A 10 1.10 19.65 7.56
CA MET A 10 0.66 18.26 7.61
C MET A 10 1.87 17.31 7.69
N LYS A 11 2.90 17.53 6.88
CA LYS A 11 4.15 16.75 6.92
C LYS A 11 4.84 16.83 8.29
N VAL A 12 4.91 18.03 8.86
CA VAL A 12 5.49 18.23 10.20
C VAL A 12 4.68 17.51 11.28
N LEU A 13 3.36 17.59 11.19
CA LEU A 13 2.45 16.94 12.13
C LEU A 13 2.57 15.40 12.04
N ASP A 14 2.59 14.85 10.83
CA ASP A 14 2.79 13.43 10.56
C ASP A 14 4.11 12.92 11.16
N HIS A 15 5.22 13.60 10.84
CA HIS A 15 6.53 13.28 11.39
C HIS A 15 6.57 13.39 12.93
N GLY A 16 5.86 14.36 13.51
CA GLY A 16 5.82 14.55 14.97
C GLY A 16 5.02 13.48 15.72
N MET A 17 4.11 12.77 15.06
CA MET A 17 3.23 11.78 15.70
C MET A 17 3.59 10.33 15.39
N ILE A 18 4.46 10.09 14.40
CA ILE A 18 4.90 8.75 14.04
C ILE A 18 5.69 8.08 15.18
N GLY A 19 5.59 6.75 15.27
CA GLY A 19 6.35 5.97 16.25
C GLY A 19 5.86 6.10 17.69
N ALA A 20 6.54 5.44 18.63
CA ALA A 20 6.18 5.45 20.05
C ALA A 20 6.56 6.77 20.73
N GLU A 21 7.62 7.41 20.23
CA GLU A 21 8.11 8.74 20.57
C GLU A 21 7.09 9.85 20.32
N GLY A 22 6.20 9.67 19.34
CA GLY A 22 5.11 10.61 19.03
C GLY A 22 3.90 10.52 19.96
N ALA A 23 3.91 9.66 20.99
CA ALA A 23 2.72 9.40 21.79
C ALA A 23 2.17 10.63 22.53
N ASP A 24 3.05 11.44 23.12
CA ASP A 24 2.63 12.67 23.82
C ASP A 24 2.05 13.70 22.83
N ASN A 25 2.62 13.77 21.62
CA ASN A 25 2.11 14.62 20.55
C ASN A 25 0.71 14.18 20.11
N CYS A 26 0.44 12.87 20.00
CA CYS A 26 -0.89 12.36 19.72
C CYS A 26 -1.91 12.77 20.79
N HIS A 27 -1.59 12.60 22.09
CA HIS A 27 -2.49 12.98 23.18
C HIS A 27 -2.75 14.48 23.17
N LYS A 28 -1.68 15.29 23.04
CA LYS A 28 -1.80 16.74 23.00
C LYS A 28 -2.63 17.21 21.81
N PHE A 29 -2.48 16.57 20.64
CA PHE A 29 -3.25 16.88 19.44
C PHE A 29 -4.76 16.70 19.68
N VAL A 30 -5.18 15.64 20.37
CA VAL A 30 -6.59 15.42 20.73
C VAL A 30 -7.09 16.46 21.73
N ASP A 31 -6.26 16.82 22.71
CA ASP A 31 -6.61 17.79 23.75
C ASP A 31 -6.83 19.20 23.18
N ILE A 32 -6.04 19.60 22.19
CA ILE A 32 -6.20 20.88 21.47
C ILE A 32 -7.26 20.83 20.36
N LEU A 33 -8.18 19.86 20.42
CA LEU A 33 -9.28 19.68 19.46
C LEU A 33 -8.84 19.36 18.02
N GLY A 34 -7.65 18.78 17.84
CA GLY A 34 -7.11 18.39 16.53
C GLY A 34 -8.04 17.46 15.74
N LEU A 35 -8.87 16.67 16.43
CA LEU A 35 -9.88 15.81 15.79
C LEU A 35 -10.91 16.61 14.95
N ARG A 36 -11.23 17.85 15.34
CA ARG A 36 -12.10 18.74 14.55
C ARG A 36 -11.44 19.20 13.25
N THR A 37 -10.12 19.16 13.18
CA THR A 37 -9.34 19.60 12.03
C THR A 37 -9.04 18.44 11.08
N ILE A 38 -8.62 17.28 11.60
CA ILE A 38 -8.17 16.16 10.77
C ILE A 38 -9.33 15.41 10.09
N PHE A 39 -10.46 15.21 10.76
CA PHE A 39 -11.57 14.43 10.19
C PHE A 39 -12.27 15.12 9.00
N PRO A 40 -12.45 16.45 8.96
CA PRO A 40 -12.88 17.12 7.73
C PRO A 40 -11.91 16.90 6.55
N LEU A 41 -10.61 16.83 6.81
CA LEU A 41 -9.58 16.56 5.79
C LEU A 41 -9.55 15.10 5.34
N PHE A 42 -9.94 14.17 6.22
CA PHE A 42 -10.15 12.76 5.91
C PHE A 42 -11.41 12.53 5.04
N MET A 43 -12.51 13.21 5.38
CA MET A 43 -13.76 13.13 4.61
C MET A 43 -13.65 13.81 3.24
N LYS A 44 -12.84 14.87 3.12
CA LYS A 44 -12.75 15.67 1.90
C LYS A 44 -11.31 16.01 1.54
N THR A 45 -10.81 15.34 0.50
CA THR A 45 -9.55 15.67 -0.14
C THR A 45 -9.65 17.05 -0.82
N PRO A 46 -8.76 18.02 -0.54
CA PRO A 46 -8.77 19.31 -1.21
C PRO A 46 -8.54 19.14 -2.71
N LYS A 47 -9.54 19.53 -3.54
CA LYS A 47 -9.42 19.43 -5.00
C LYS A 47 -8.22 20.24 -5.51
N LYS A 48 -7.48 19.68 -6.49
CA LYS A 48 -6.41 20.37 -7.22
C LYS A 48 -6.93 21.68 -7.82
N MET A 49 -6.60 22.81 -7.22
CA MET A 49 -6.53 24.08 -7.95
C MET A 49 -5.20 24.13 -8.70
N LYS A 50 -5.17 24.74 -9.88
CA LYS A 50 -4.06 24.90 -10.86
C LYS A 50 -2.66 25.30 -10.31
N LYS A 51 -2.48 25.43 -8.99
CA LYS A 51 -1.24 25.84 -8.30
C LYS A 51 -1.00 25.11 -6.96
N SER A 52 -1.70 24.02 -6.66
CA SER A 52 -1.49 23.22 -5.43
C SER A 52 -0.32 22.25 -5.61
N VAL A 53 0.63 22.29 -4.68
CA VAL A 53 1.90 21.54 -4.72
C VAL A 53 1.74 20.08 -4.28
N SER A 54 0.73 19.74 -3.45
CA SER A 54 0.53 18.35 -3.00
C SER A 54 -0.50 17.60 -3.85
N SER A 55 -0.21 16.32 -4.11
CA SER A 55 -1.14 15.42 -4.82
C SER A 55 -2.31 14.99 -3.91
N GLU A 56 -3.42 14.53 -4.50
CA GLU A 56 -4.54 13.98 -3.72
C GLU A 56 -4.11 12.76 -2.91
N LYS A 57 -3.21 11.96 -3.48
CA LYS A 57 -2.58 10.80 -2.84
C LYS A 57 -1.74 11.19 -1.63
N GLU A 58 -0.83 12.16 -1.77
CA GLU A 58 0.00 12.63 -0.65
C GLU A 58 -0.85 13.19 0.50
N HIS A 59 -1.95 13.87 0.19
CA HIS A 59 -2.87 14.36 1.22
C HIS A 59 -3.54 13.19 1.96
N GLU A 60 -4.08 12.22 1.22
CA GLU A 60 -4.71 11.02 1.80
C GLU A 60 -3.70 10.21 2.62
N GLU A 61 -2.45 10.13 2.16
CA GLU A 61 -1.33 9.46 2.84
C GLU A 61 -1.06 10.07 4.21
N HIS A 62 -0.76 11.38 4.27
CA HIS A 62 -0.46 12.04 5.55
C HIS A 62 -1.64 11.99 6.51
N VAL A 63 -2.87 12.15 6.01
CA VAL A 63 -4.06 12.07 6.87
C VAL A 63 -4.25 10.67 7.44
N CYS A 64 -4.09 9.62 6.62
CA CYS A 64 -4.17 8.24 7.10
C CYS A 64 -3.01 7.92 8.07
N SER A 65 -1.80 8.38 7.79
CA SER A 65 -0.62 8.18 8.65
C SER A 65 -0.80 8.80 10.03
N ILE A 66 -1.36 10.02 10.09
CA ILE A 66 -1.71 10.70 11.34
C ILE A 66 -2.76 9.90 12.12
N ILE A 67 -3.82 9.43 11.46
CA ILE A 67 -4.89 8.65 12.11
C ILE A 67 -4.35 7.30 12.61
N ALA A 68 -3.55 6.60 11.80
CA ALA A 68 -2.87 5.38 12.18
C ALA A 68 -1.97 5.58 13.40
N SER A 69 -1.16 6.64 13.41
CA SER A 69 -0.29 6.99 14.55
C SER A 69 -1.08 7.29 15.82
N MET A 70 -2.23 7.97 15.70
CA MET A 70 -3.12 8.18 16.85
C MET A 70 -3.77 6.87 17.33
N LEU A 71 -4.22 5.98 16.43
CA LEU A 71 -4.76 4.68 16.80
C LEU A 71 -3.69 3.80 17.48
N ARG A 72 -2.44 3.89 17.06
CA ARG A 72 -1.33 3.18 17.71
C ARG A 72 -1.05 3.70 19.13
N ASN A 73 -1.00 5.02 19.28
CA ASN A 73 -0.40 5.65 20.46
C ASN A 73 -1.41 6.08 21.53
N LEU A 74 -2.64 6.44 21.15
CA LEU A 74 -3.62 6.97 22.09
C LEU A 74 -4.15 5.88 23.02
N LYS A 75 -4.27 6.24 24.30
CA LYS A 75 -4.87 5.40 25.34
C LYS A 75 -6.06 6.12 25.99
N SER A 76 -6.79 5.39 26.83
CA SER A 76 -7.83 5.90 27.72
C SER A 76 -8.84 6.86 27.04
N GLN A 77 -9.01 8.07 27.57
CA GLN A 77 -10.05 9.01 27.17
C GLN A 77 -9.82 9.55 25.75
N GLN A 78 -8.58 9.87 25.38
CA GLN A 78 -8.25 10.36 24.04
C GLN A 78 -8.49 9.28 22.97
N ARG A 79 -8.19 8.00 23.28
CA ARG A 79 -8.53 6.87 22.39
C ARG A 79 -10.04 6.75 22.20
N SER A 80 -10.82 6.80 23.30
CA SER A 80 -12.29 6.75 23.21
C SER A 80 -12.83 7.89 22.35
N ARG A 81 -12.31 9.12 22.51
CA ARG A 81 -12.69 10.28 21.69
C ARG A 81 -12.37 10.06 20.20
N LEU A 82 -11.23 9.46 19.87
CA LEU A 82 -10.89 9.12 18.49
C LEU A 82 -11.83 8.05 17.92
N LEU A 83 -12.10 6.97 18.65
CA LEU A 83 -12.98 5.89 18.19
C LEU A 83 -14.42 6.37 17.99
N ASN A 84 -14.91 7.27 18.84
CA ASN A 84 -16.22 7.87 18.69
C ASN A 84 -16.34 8.70 17.39
N LYS A 85 -15.24 9.22 16.83
CA LYS A 85 -15.28 9.87 15.51
C LYS A 85 -15.67 8.89 14.40
N PHE A 86 -15.38 7.59 14.55
CA PHE A 86 -15.74 6.57 13.56
C PHE A 86 -17.17 6.06 13.72
N THR A 87 -17.85 6.32 14.85
CA THR A 87 -19.25 5.94 15.08
C THR A 87 -20.24 7.06 14.74
N GLU A 88 -19.76 8.30 14.60
CA GLU A 88 -20.57 9.44 14.18
C GLU A 88 -21.25 9.23 12.82
N ASN A 89 -22.47 9.78 12.70
CA ASN A 89 -23.24 9.86 11.45
C ASN A 89 -23.34 8.51 10.73
N ASP A 90 -23.81 7.48 11.45
CA ASP A 90 -23.93 6.10 10.94
C ASP A 90 -22.63 5.56 10.33
N CYS A 91 -21.52 5.82 11.03
CA CYS A 91 -20.19 5.37 10.62
C CYS A 91 -19.73 5.89 9.25
N GLU A 92 -20.11 7.11 8.85
CA GLU A 92 -19.71 7.69 7.54
C GLU A 92 -18.18 7.72 7.32
N LYS A 93 -17.39 7.71 8.40
CA LYS A 93 -15.92 7.69 8.36
C LYS A 93 -15.43 6.29 7.98
N VAL A 94 -16.12 5.24 8.43
CA VAL A 94 -15.87 3.86 7.99
C VAL A 94 -16.24 3.74 6.51
N ASP A 95 -17.35 4.34 6.07
CA ASP A 95 -17.72 4.35 4.65
C ASP A 95 -16.65 4.99 3.77
N ARG A 96 -16.14 6.16 4.21
CA ARG A 96 -15.03 6.85 3.53
C ARG A 96 -13.75 6.01 3.55
N LEU A 97 -13.43 5.36 4.67
CA LEU A 97 -12.28 4.46 4.79
C LEU A 97 -12.37 3.32 3.77
N MET A 98 -13.54 2.68 3.67
CA MET A 98 -13.79 1.60 2.74
C MET A 98 -13.76 2.07 1.29
N GLU A 99 -14.30 3.25 0.98
CA GLU A 99 -14.20 3.85 -0.35
C GLU A 99 -12.73 4.02 -0.78
N MET A 100 -11.88 4.57 0.09
CA MET A 100 -10.45 4.69 -0.18
C MET A 100 -9.76 3.33 -0.27
N HIS A 101 -10.14 2.35 0.57
CA HIS A 101 -9.62 0.99 0.49
C HIS A 101 -9.81 0.39 -0.91
N PHE A 102 -11.04 0.41 -1.45
CA PHE A 102 -11.31 -0.14 -2.78
C PHE A 102 -10.58 0.62 -3.89
N LYS A 103 -10.54 1.97 -3.81
CA LYS A 103 -9.81 2.83 -4.76
C LYS A 103 -8.33 2.44 -4.85
N TYR A 104 -7.64 2.33 -3.72
CA TYR A 104 -6.20 2.01 -3.72
C TYR A 104 -5.93 0.53 -3.94
N LEU A 105 -6.80 -0.36 -3.48
CA LEU A 105 -6.70 -1.79 -3.75
C LEU A 105 -6.73 -2.05 -5.26
N GLU A 106 -7.69 -1.45 -5.97
CA GLU A 106 -7.79 -1.59 -7.42
C GLU A 106 -6.53 -1.05 -8.12
N ALA A 107 -6.04 0.13 -7.71
CA ALA A 107 -4.83 0.73 -8.29
C ALA A 107 -3.59 -0.15 -8.12
N VAL A 108 -3.39 -0.72 -6.92
CA VAL A 108 -2.29 -1.64 -6.62
C VAL A 108 -2.45 -2.96 -7.38
N GLN A 109 -3.65 -3.56 -7.41
CA GLN A 109 -3.89 -4.79 -8.17
C GLN A 109 -3.65 -4.60 -9.69
N GLN A 110 -3.96 -3.43 -10.23
CA GLN A 110 -3.63 -3.12 -11.62
C GLN A 110 -2.12 -2.98 -11.83
N ALA A 111 -1.39 -2.45 -10.85
CA ALA A 111 0.08 -2.41 -10.89
C ALA A 111 0.68 -3.81 -10.79
N ASP A 112 0.19 -4.64 -9.88
CA ASP A 112 0.62 -6.03 -9.71
C ASP A 112 0.40 -6.84 -10.99
N LYS A 113 -0.76 -6.71 -11.65
CA LYS A 113 -1.03 -7.36 -12.95
C LYS A 113 -0.07 -6.92 -14.06
N ARG A 114 0.32 -5.63 -14.08
CA ARG A 114 1.32 -5.13 -15.05
C ARG A 114 2.70 -5.73 -14.78
N ILE A 115 3.09 -5.76 -13.50
CA ILE A 115 4.35 -6.35 -13.04
C ILE A 115 4.39 -7.85 -13.35
N GLU A 116 3.33 -8.60 -13.05
CA GLU A 116 3.21 -10.01 -13.38
C GLU A 116 3.31 -10.25 -14.89
N GLY A 117 2.65 -9.43 -15.72
CA GLY A 117 2.75 -9.52 -17.17
C GLY A 117 4.18 -9.36 -17.69
N GLU A 118 4.95 -8.46 -17.09
CA GLU A 118 6.37 -8.24 -17.40
C GLU A 118 7.23 -9.43 -16.95
N LYS A 119 7.02 -9.93 -15.73
CA LYS A 119 7.68 -11.15 -15.21
C LYS A 119 7.42 -12.37 -16.11
N HIS A 120 6.20 -12.53 -16.62
CA HIS A 120 5.85 -13.62 -17.53
C HIS A 120 6.41 -13.40 -18.94
N ALA A 121 6.51 -12.17 -19.42
CA ALA A 121 7.14 -11.86 -20.71
C ALA A 121 8.64 -12.17 -20.68
N ASP A 122 9.33 -11.81 -19.59
CA ASP A 122 10.75 -12.12 -19.39
C ASP A 122 10.96 -13.63 -19.15
N GLY A 123 10.08 -14.29 -18.39
CA GLY A 123 10.12 -15.74 -18.18
C GLY A 123 9.87 -16.54 -19.47
N CYS A 124 8.89 -16.15 -20.28
CA CYS A 124 8.60 -16.78 -21.57
C CYS A 124 9.74 -16.56 -22.58
N TYR A 125 10.39 -15.39 -22.54
CA TYR A 125 11.59 -15.10 -23.31
C TYR A 125 12.75 -16.02 -22.91
N VAL A 126 13.03 -16.18 -21.61
CA VAL A 126 14.08 -17.09 -21.11
C VAL A 126 13.76 -18.55 -21.46
N THR A 127 12.50 -19.00 -21.33
CA THR A 127 12.08 -20.35 -21.75
C THR A 127 12.20 -20.54 -23.26
N CYS A 128 11.84 -19.54 -24.07
CA CYS A 128 11.97 -19.56 -25.53
C CYS A 128 13.45 -19.62 -25.95
N VAL A 129 14.34 -18.84 -25.32
CA VAL A 129 15.79 -18.86 -25.56
C VAL A 129 16.40 -20.19 -25.11
N ARG A 130 16.01 -20.73 -23.95
CA ARG A 130 16.50 -22.04 -23.45
C ARG A 130 16.06 -23.19 -24.35
N THR A 131 14.83 -23.13 -24.87
CA THR A 131 14.30 -24.09 -25.85
C THR A 131 15.01 -23.95 -27.21
N TYR A 132 15.35 -22.72 -27.62
CA TYR A 132 16.17 -22.45 -28.81
C TYR A 132 17.56 -23.09 -28.69
N SER A 133 18.28 -22.83 -27.60
CA SER A 133 19.61 -23.41 -27.36
C SER A 133 19.60 -24.93 -27.33
N HIS A 134 18.60 -25.54 -26.67
CA HIS A 134 18.45 -27.00 -26.62
C HIS A 134 18.11 -27.61 -28.00
N SER A 135 17.30 -26.93 -28.81
CA SER A 135 16.90 -27.39 -30.15
C SER A 135 18.03 -27.24 -31.18
N VAL A 136 18.92 -26.26 -31.01
CA VAL A 136 20.12 -26.07 -31.85
C VAL A 136 21.15 -27.17 -31.61
N ILE A 137 21.33 -27.60 -30.36
CA ILE A 137 22.24 -28.70 -29.99
C ILE A 137 21.76 -30.06 -30.56
N GLN A 138 20.44 -30.25 -30.70
CA GLN A 138 19.85 -31.52 -31.18
C GLN A 138 19.65 -31.63 -32.70
N GLY A 139 20.08 -30.65 -33.51
CA GLY A 139 20.11 -30.78 -34.97
C GLY A 139 18.75 -30.86 -35.68
N LEU A 140 17.64 -30.47 -35.03
CA LEU A 140 16.28 -30.59 -35.58
C LEU A 140 15.94 -29.46 -36.57
N HIS A 141 16.14 -29.70 -37.87
CA HIS A 141 15.91 -28.71 -38.94
C HIS A 141 14.45 -28.21 -39.09
N ARG A 142 13.42 -29.02 -38.76
CA ARG A 142 12.00 -28.63 -38.92
C ARG A 142 11.51 -27.61 -37.88
N LYS A 143 12.09 -27.63 -36.66
CA LYS A 143 11.73 -26.67 -35.59
C LYS A 143 12.42 -25.32 -35.74
N ARG A 144 13.51 -25.24 -36.52
CA ARG A 144 14.26 -23.99 -36.76
C ARG A 144 13.43 -22.91 -37.46
N LEU A 145 12.55 -23.27 -38.40
CA LEU A 145 11.77 -22.28 -39.15
C LEU A 145 10.68 -21.60 -38.29
N GLN A 146 10.03 -22.38 -37.42
CA GLN A 146 8.98 -21.90 -36.52
C GLN A 146 9.56 -21.04 -35.38
N LEU A 147 10.78 -21.38 -34.94
CA LEU A 147 11.52 -20.61 -33.95
C LEU A 147 12.13 -19.33 -34.56
N CYS A 148 12.64 -19.37 -35.79
CA CYS A 148 13.04 -18.16 -36.52
C CYS A 148 11.86 -17.22 -36.78
N LEU A 149 10.66 -17.74 -37.07
CA LEU A 149 9.45 -16.92 -37.19
C LEU A 149 9.07 -16.23 -35.87
N ALA A 150 9.22 -16.92 -34.73
CA ALA A 150 9.02 -16.32 -33.41
C ALA A 150 10.07 -15.23 -33.11
N VAL A 151 11.34 -15.47 -33.44
CA VAL A 151 12.44 -14.49 -33.27
C VAL A 151 12.27 -13.29 -34.21
N LEU A 152 11.86 -13.51 -35.47
CA LEU A 152 11.57 -12.44 -36.45
C LEU A 152 10.32 -11.63 -36.08
N ALA A 153 9.30 -12.26 -35.49
CA ALA A 153 8.14 -11.56 -34.95
C ALA A 153 8.53 -10.61 -33.80
N MET A 154 9.49 -11.02 -32.96
CA MET A 154 10.02 -10.24 -31.83
C MET A 154 11.00 -9.13 -32.27
N SER A 155 11.66 -9.29 -33.42
CA SER A 155 12.59 -8.28 -33.97
C SER A 155 11.87 -7.00 -34.45
N LYS A 156 10.56 -7.05 -34.72
CA LYS A 156 9.76 -5.87 -35.09
C LYS A 156 9.54 -4.86 -33.94
N THR A 157 9.88 -5.21 -32.69
CA THR A 157 9.71 -4.32 -31.53
C THR A 157 10.94 -3.47 -31.17
N GLY A 158 12.02 -3.48 -31.96
CA GLY A 158 13.11 -2.50 -31.83
C GLY A 158 13.84 -2.49 -30.47
N LYS A 159 13.75 -3.57 -29.69
CA LYS A 159 14.50 -3.74 -28.43
C LYS A 159 15.67 -4.68 -28.68
N ASP A 160 16.85 -4.21 -28.33
CA ASP A 160 18.13 -4.80 -28.69
C ASP A 160 18.36 -6.17 -28.01
N LEU A 161 18.14 -7.24 -28.77
CA LEU A 161 18.18 -8.66 -28.36
C LEU A 161 19.50 -9.03 -27.68
N HIS A 162 20.60 -8.39 -28.09
CA HIS A 162 21.95 -8.68 -27.61
C HIS A 162 22.28 -8.05 -26.25
N ALA A 163 21.53 -7.02 -25.84
CA ALA A 163 21.70 -6.31 -24.56
C ALA A 163 20.89 -6.93 -23.41
N MET A 164 19.85 -7.71 -23.74
CA MET A 164 18.98 -8.39 -22.76
C MET A 164 19.46 -9.83 -22.49
N VAL A 165 19.92 -10.55 -23.52
CA VAL A 165 20.45 -11.93 -23.37
C VAL A 165 21.78 -11.97 -22.62
N ARG A 166 22.58 -10.88 -22.65
CA ARG A 166 23.80 -10.78 -21.83
C ARG A 166 23.55 -10.60 -20.33
N ARG A 167 22.31 -10.27 -19.93
CA ARG A 167 21.91 -10.11 -18.53
C ARG A 167 21.21 -11.35 -17.98
N GLY A 168 21.73 -12.53 -18.34
CA GLY A 168 21.37 -13.80 -17.69
C GLY A 168 21.84 -13.87 -16.23
N GLU A 169 21.60 -12.83 -15.44
CA GLU A 169 22.03 -12.68 -14.07
C GLU A 169 20.83 -12.29 -13.22
N ILE A 170 20.26 -13.31 -12.54
CA ILE A 170 19.59 -13.23 -11.22
C ILE A 170 18.32 -12.35 -11.21
N LEU A 171 17.32 -12.64 -10.38
CA LEU A 171 16.40 -11.57 -9.97
C LEU A 171 17.29 -10.60 -9.18
N ASP A 172 17.89 -9.62 -9.86
CA ASP A 172 18.73 -8.60 -9.24
C ASP A 172 17.88 -7.86 -8.21
N ASP A 173 18.41 -7.62 -7.02
CA ASP A 173 17.72 -6.88 -5.94
C ASP A 173 17.15 -5.55 -6.48
N GLY A 174 17.81 -4.95 -7.49
CA GLY A 174 17.35 -3.75 -8.18
C GLY A 174 16.05 -3.90 -9.01
N ILE A 175 15.67 -5.10 -9.44
CA ILE A 175 14.40 -5.36 -10.14
C ILE A 175 13.24 -5.48 -9.13
N GLU A 176 13.48 -6.12 -7.98
CA GLU A 176 12.48 -6.20 -6.91
C GLU A 176 12.20 -4.82 -6.30
N ASP A 177 13.23 -4.00 -6.14
CA ASP A 177 13.10 -2.58 -5.75
C ASP A 177 12.28 -1.77 -6.76
N ASP A 178 12.47 -1.97 -8.08
CA ASP A 178 11.67 -1.29 -9.11
C ASP A 178 10.18 -1.69 -9.02
N PHE A 179 9.90 -2.97 -8.83
CA PHE A 179 8.52 -3.43 -8.62
C PHE A 179 7.91 -2.86 -7.34
N TYR A 180 8.67 -2.77 -6.27
CA TYR A 180 8.22 -2.16 -5.03
C TYR A 180 7.93 -0.67 -5.19
N ILE A 181 8.82 0.10 -5.83
CA ILE A 181 8.62 1.52 -6.15
C ILE A 181 7.35 1.72 -6.98
N ARG A 182 7.09 0.85 -7.97
CA ARG A 182 5.87 0.93 -8.78
C ARG A 182 4.60 0.63 -7.98
N ARG A 183 4.64 -0.29 -7.02
CA ARG A 183 3.53 -0.52 -6.07
C ARG A 183 3.33 0.71 -5.18
N LEU A 184 4.42 1.33 -4.70
CA LEU A 184 4.35 2.58 -3.95
C LEU A 184 3.72 3.70 -4.78
N ASP A 185 4.10 3.86 -6.05
CA ASP A 185 3.50 4.83 -6.98
C ASP A 185 2.00 4.61 -7.16
N ALA A 186 1.56 3.36 -7.23
CA ALA A 186 0.15 2.98 -7.25
C ALA A 186 -0.60 3.24 -5.92
N GLY A 187 0.12 3.52 -4.84
CA GLY A 187 -0.44 3.88 -3.54
C GLY A 187 -0.48 2.74 -2.51
N LEU A 188 0.43 1.78 -2.62
CA LEU A 188 0.58 0.70 -1.64
C LEU A 188 0.67 1.21 -0.19
N PHE A 189 1.46 2.25 0.06
CA PHE A 189 1.62 2.78 1.41
C PHE A 189 0.31 3.34 2.00
N VAL A 190 -0.45 4.10 1.20
CA VAL A 190 -1.78 4.59 1.61
C VAL A 190 -2.74 3.42 1.85
N LEU A 191 -2.70 2.39 1.00
CA LEU A 191 -3.51 1.18 1.17
C LEU A 191 -3.18 0.44 2.47
N GLN A 192 -1.89 0.28 2.79
CA GLN A 192 -1.45 -0.36 4.03
C GLN A 192 -1.91 0.44 5.26
N LEU A 193 -1.80 1.77 5.24
CA LEU A 193 -2.32 2.63 6.32
C LEU A 193 -3.84 2.48 6.49
N ILE A 194 -4.59 2.44 5.39
CA ILE A 194 -6.04 2.24 5.42
C ILE A 194 -6.39 0.86 6.02
N CYS A 195 -5.70 -0.20 5.58
CA CYS A 195 -5.88 -1.55 6.12
C CYS A 195 -5.52 -1.60 7.61
N TYR A 196 -4.47 -0.91 8.03
CA TYR A 196 -4.09 -0.82 9.44
C TYR A 196 -5.17 -0.14 10.28
N ILE A 197 -5.68 1.02 9.83
CA ILE A 197 -6.81 1.70 10.47
C ILE A 197 -8.03 0.78 10.57
N MET A 198 -8.37 0.09 9.46
CA MET A 198 -9.53 -0.82 9.39
C MET A 198 -9.42 -1.96 10.41
N VAL A 199 -8.24 -2.57 10.52
CA VAL A 199 -7.97 -3.63 11.49
C VAL A 199 -8.02 -3.09 12.93
N GLU A 200 -7.38 -1.95 13.22
CA GLU A 200 -7.39 -1.33 14.56
C GLU A 200 -8.82 -0.97 15.03
N ILE A 201 -9.63 -0.33 14.18
CA ILE A 201 -10.99 0.05 14.57
C ILE A 201 -11.91 -1.16 14.76
N SER A 202 -11.68 -2.24 14.01
CA SER A 202 -12.46 -3.48 14.14
C SER A 202 -12.12 -4.22 15.45
N ASN A 203 -10.87 -4.08 15.91
CA ASN A 203 -10.38 -4.62 17.18
C ASN A 203 -10.61 -3.66 18.38
N SER A 204 -11.36 -2.58 18.20
CA SER A 204 -11.59 -1.59 19.26
C SER A 204 -12.55 -2.05 20.38
N GLY A 205 -13.21 -3.20 20.20
CA GLY A 205 -14.30 -3.68 21.06
C GLY A 205 -15.66 -3.03 20.78
N ILE A 206 -15.75 -2.15 19.78
CA ILE A 206 -17.00 -1.49 19.37
C ILE A 206 -17.64 -2.29 18.23
N ALA A 207 -18.67 -3.08 18.55
CA ALA A 207 -19.35 -3.97 17.60
C ALA A 207 -19.88 -3.24 16.35
N GLN A 208 -20.36 -1.99 16.50
CA GLN A 208 -20.85 -1.18 15.37
C GLN A 208 -19.78 -0.99 14.28
N LEU A 209 -18.52 -0.76 14.65
CA LEU A 209 -17.42 -0.55 13.70
C LEU A 209 -17.08 -1.85 12.96
N GLN A 210 -16.93 -2.95 13.70
CA GLN A 210 -16.66 -4.27 13.15
C GLN A 210 -17.76 -4.71 12.17
N GLN A 211 -19.03 -4.56 12.59
CA GLN A 211 -20.19 -4.91 11.76
C GLN A 211 -20.21 -4.08 10.48
N ARG A 212 -19.95 -2.76 10.55
CA ARG A 212 -19.96 -1.90 9.37
C ARG A 212 -18.86 -2.26 8.37
N VAL A 213 -17.63 -2.53 8.85
CA VAL A 213 -16.52 -2.97 7.98
C VAL A 213 -16.88 -4.27 7.27
N GLN A 214 -17.34 -5.28 8.02
CA GLN A 214 -17.70 -6.58 7.45
C GLN A 214 -18.87 -6.47 6.46
N GLN A 215 -19.87 -5.65 6.77
CA GLN A 215 -21.02 -5.39 5.90
C GLN A 215 -20.57 -4.82 4.55
N ILE A 216 -19.69 -3.82 4.54
CA ILE A 216 -19.24 -3.18 3.31
C ILE A 216 -18.34 -4.12 2.49
N LEU A 217 -17.46 -4.89 3.12
CA LEU A 217 -16.66 -5.91 2.44
C LEU A 217 -17.57 -6.92 1.72
N ASN A 218 -18.58 -7.44 2.42
CA ASN A 218 -19.51 -8.42 1.86
C ASN A 218 -20.32 -7.84 0.68
N LEU A 219 -20.80 -6.60 0.78
CA LEU A 219 -21.63 -5.97 -0.25
C LEU A 219 -20.86 -5.60 -1.53
N ARG A 220 -19.57 -5.25 -1.41
CA ARG A 220 -18.75 -4.79 -2.54
C ARG A 220 -17.81 -5.86 -3.10
N GLY A 221 -17.96 -7.11 -2.68
CA GLY A 221 -17.09 -8.22 -3.10
C GLY A 221 -15.66 -8.13 -2.56
N GLY A 222 -15.45 -7.35 -1.49
CA GLY A 222 -14.19 -7.28 -0.78
C GLY A 222 -13.92 -8.56 0.01
N SER A 223 -12.63 -8.90 0.19
CA SER A 223 -12.22 -10.11 0.91
C SER A 223 -11.39 -9.75 2.12
N VAL A 224 -11.83 -10.17 3.30
CA VAL A 224 -11.08 -10.09 4.56
C VAL A 224 -9.68 -10.72 4.38
N LYS A 225 -9.57 -11.77 3.56
CA LYS A 225 -8.27 -12.42 3.27
C LYS A 225 -7.28 -11.46 2.58
N VAL A 226 -7.77 -10.58 1.72
CA VAL A 226 -6.93 -9.59 1.03
C VAL A 226 -6.42 -8.55 2.02
N VAL A 227 -7.27 -8.05 2.91
CA VAL A 227 -6.85 -7.12 3.98
C VAL A 227 -5.79 -7.78 4.88
N ARG A 228 -6.02 -9.03 5.31
CA ARG A 228 -5.04 -9.78 6.12
C ARG A 228 -3.73 -10.02 5.38
N HIS A 229 -3.76 -10.26 4.07
CA HIS A 229 -2.54 -10.43 3.27
C HIS A 229 -1.72 -9.14 3.23
N ILE A 230 -2.35 -8.01 2.89
CA ILE A 230 -1.70 -6.70 2.85
C ILE A 230 -1.10 -6.34 4.22
N MET A 231 -1.81 -6.64 5.31
CA MET A 231 -1.31 -6.36 6.66
C MET A 231 -0.15 -7.25 7.09
N ARG A 232 -0.08 -8.49 6.59
CA ARG A 232 1.07 -9.38 6.81
C ARG A 232 2.30 -8.86 6.06
N GLU A 233 2.15 -8.45 4.80
CA GLU A 233 3.23 -7.80 4.03
C GLU A 233 3.70 -6.50 4.72
N TYR A 234 2.76 -5.70 5.24
CA TYR A 234 3.10 -4.49 6.01
C TYR A 234 3.91 -4.82 7.27
N ALA A 235 3.51 -5.85 8.02
CA ALA A 235 4.19 -6.27 9.25
C ALA A 235 5.61 -6.80 8.99
N GLU A 236 5.83 -7.43 7.83
CA GLU A 236 7.15 -7.90 7.38
C GLU A 236 8.06 -6.77 6.93
N SER A 237 7.47 -5.64 6.51
CA SER A 237 8.19 -4.46 5.99
C SER A 237 8.47 -3.39 7.06
N ILE A 238 8.23 -3.68 8.35
CA ILE A 238 8.45 -2.72 9.45
C ILE A 238 9.95 -2.47 9.62
N GLY A 239 10.37 -1.24 9.28
CA GLY A 239 11.72 -0.92 8.84
C GLY A 239 12.88 -0.88 9.83
N ASP A 240 14.04 -0.52 9.27
CA ASP A 240 15.43 -0.75 9.71
C ASP A 240 16.05 0.24 10.72
N GLY A 241 15.27 1.13 11.32
CA GLY A 241 15.79 2.22 12.15
C GLY A 241 15.73 2.02 13.67
N LYS A 242 15.15 0.92 14.15
CA LYS A 242 14.94 0.62 15.58
C LYS A 242 15.52 -0.75 15.93
N SER A 243 15.69 -1.03 17.22
CA SER A 243 16.23 -2.31 17.67
C SER A 243 15.38 -3.49 17.16
N GLU A 244 16.01 -4.64 16.93
CA GLU A 244 15.31 -5.87 16.51
C GLU A 244 14.19 -6.26 17.49
N GLU A 245 14.39 -6.02 18.79
CA GLU A 245 13.36 -6.21 19.82
C GLU A 245 12.13 -5.34 19.59
N PHE A 246 12.32 -4.08 19.18
CA PHE A 246 11.21 -3.19 18.86
C PHE A 246 10.47 -3.66 17.60
N LYS A 247 11.22 -4.07 16.56
CA LYS A 247 10.64 -4.59 15.32
C LYS A 247 9.78 -5.81 15.61
N GLU A 248 10.29 -6.76 16.37
CA GLU A 248 9.58 -8.00 16.72
C GLU A 248 8.34 -7.70 17.58
N ALA A 249 8.44 -6.81 18.57
CA ALA A 249 7.29 -6.41 19.39
C ALA A 249 6.19 -5.73 18.55
N GLU A 250 6.58 -4.86 17.61
CA GLU A 250 5.66 -4.17 16.72
C GLU A 250 5.00 -5.14 15.73
N ARG A 251 5.79 -6.03 15.13
CA ARG A 251 5.33 -7.09 14.23
C ARG A 251 4.31 -7.97 14.95
N LYS A 252 4.66 -8.47 16.15
CA LYS A 252 3.76 -9.29 16.98
C LYS A 252 2.44 -8.58 17.25
N ARG A 253 2.47 -7.31 17.67
CA ARG A 253 1.24 -6.54 17.93
C ARG A 253 0.34 -6.46 16.69
N ILE A 254 0.91 -6.20 15.52
CA ILE A 254 0.13 -6.10 14.28
C ILE A 254 -0.43 -7.47 13.87
N MET A 255 0.35 -8.53 14.04
CA MET A 255 -0.11 -9.89 13.74
C MET A 255 -1.27 -10.31 14.65
N ASP A 256 -1.21 -10.01 15.95
CA ASP A 256 -2.31 -10.27 16.89
C ASP A 256 -3.60 -9.55 16.47
N LEU A 257 -3.50 -8.32 15.98
CA LEU A 257 -4.65 -7.57 15.47
C LEU A 257 -5.24 -8.21 14.19
N VAL A 258 -4.38 -8.72 13.30
CA VAL A 258 -4.76 -9.37 12.04
C VAL A 258 -5.46 -10.71 12.28
N GLU A 259 -5.08 -11.43 13.34
CA GLU A 259 -5.71 -12.70 13.70
C GLU A 259 -7.12 -12.52 14.28
N ASN A 260 -7.34 -11.41 14.98
CA ASN A 260 -8.64 -11.04 15.55
C ASN A 260 -9.56 -10.28 14.57
N PHE A 261 -9.11 -10.06 13.32
CA PHE A 261 -9.85 -9.38 12.25
C PHE A 261 -10.70 -10.32 11.37
#